data_AF-A0A8S3GUQ7-F1
#
_entry.id   AF-A0A8S3GUQ7-F1
#
_cell.length_a   1.000
_cell.length_b   1.000
_cell.length_c   1.000
_cell.angle_alpha   90.00
_cell.angle_beta   90.00
_cell.angle_gamma   90.00
#
_symmetry.space_group_name_H-M   'P 1'
#
loop_
_entity.id
_entity.type
_entity.pdbx_description
1 polymer ?
#
loop_
_entity_poly.entity_id
_entity_poly.type
_entity_poly.pdbx_seq_one_letter_code
_entity_poly.pdbx_strand_id
1 'polypeptide(L)'
;VLLWKKEQWLQEMRIRSVLVMHPTVFHELLNRNYIEFPHIKLLILDECHQAIRDHAYGSILKQYKSVLDRADNNINIRLPRLFSITTALLKTHCTPIQLQERIENLRSMFCSSIFTATDLICRQSNRLAKIPKETITVCKNTNKQQPEIAIEITREIYEALDYLNKLEPPQISSTMSPDENSSPLTIPRQVLTECLRLVDKLGIWALLRSSLPIITQLERLSSIAIEQSTASSSSSSHHISLSSPRAYSLFLDWTCTLLRLWRSRIKTVIETLDSNTLIEQYTTSKLRSLFDILKRFQSDATSVHSRRWSAIIFVDRKQETAVLNALLKDAAKRFPDEYSFMRPNFLIGYSTMQPTEDLSTSQHIQPMDSRKQVCRKRR
;
A
#
# COMPACT_ATOMS: atom_id res chain seq x y z
N VAL A 1 -21.73 -13.59 21.04
CA VAL A 1 -22.47 -14.82 21.39
C VAL A 1 -21.44 -15.95 21.53
N LEU A 2 -21.34 -16.56 22.72
CA LEU A 2 -20.52 -17.77 22.89
C LEU A 2 -21.21 -18.94 22.20
N LEU A 3 -20.48 -19.68 21.37
CA LEU A 3 -21.01 -20.85 20.65
C LEU A 3 -21.12 -22.10 21.54
N TRP A 4 -20.39 -22.14 22.66
CA TRP A 4 -20.30 -23.32 23.53
C TRP A 4 -20.98 -23.11 24.87
N LYS A 5 -21.49 -24.22 25.42
CA LYS A 5 -22.06 -24.27 26.77
C LYS A 5 -20.94 -24.27 27.83
N LYS A 6 -21.29 -23.97 29.08
CA LYS A 6 -20.34 -23.86 30.21
C LYS A 6 -19.51 -25.14 30.38
N GLU A 7 -20.14 -26.30 30.26
CA GLU A 7 -19.52 -27.60 30.48
C GLU A 7 -18.41 -27.88 29.46
N GLN A 8 -18.64 -27.51 28.20
CA GLN A 8 -17.66 -27.65 27.12
C GLN A 8 -16.44 -26.76 27.36
N TRP A 9 -16.65 -25.50 27.76
CA TRP A 9 -15.54 -24.60 28.11
C TRP A 9 -14.70 -25.12 29.27
N LEU A 10 -15.35 -25.60 30.34
CA LEU A 10 -14.64 -26.16 31.50
C LEU A 10 -13.86 -27.43 31.15
N GLN A 11 -14.42 -28.29 30.28
CA GLN A 11 -13.72 -29.48 29.79
C GLN A 11 -12.48 -29.10 28.98
N GLU A 12 -12.61 -28.16 28.04
CA GLU A 12 -11.48 -27.72 27.20
C GLU A 12 -10.38 -27.03 28.03
N MET A 13 -10.76 -26.22 29.03
CA MET A 13 -9.80 -25.60 29.97
C MET A 13 -9.07 -26.62 30.85
N ARG A 14 -9.70 -27.77 31.17
CA ARG A 14 -9.06 -28.86 31.92
C ARG A 14 -8.05 -29.63 31.06
N ILE A 15 -8.35 -29.81 29.78
CA ILE A 15 -7.54 -30.63 28.87
C ILE A 15 -6.38 -29.81 28.28
N ARG A 16 -6.59 -28.53 28.00
CA ARG A 16 -5.60 -27.68 27.30
C ARG A 16 -5.00 -26.63 28.22
N SER A 17 -3.66 -26.58 28.25
CA SER A 17 -2.93 -25.57 29.02
C SER A 17 -2.80 -24.21 28.31
N VAL A 18 -3.01 -24.17 26.99
CA VAL A 18 -2.92 -22.95 26.17
C VAL A 18 -4.20 -22.81 25.35
N LEU A 19 -4.82 -21.62 25.42
CA LEU A 19 -6.04 -21.28 24.69
C LEU A 19 -5.79 -20.02 23.86
N VAL A 20 -6.19 -20.05 22.60
CA VAL A 20 -6.13 -18.91 21.68
C VAL A 20 -7.56 -18.56 21.29
N MET A 21 -7.96 -17.30 21.52
CA MET A 21 -9.32 -16.86 21.27
C MET A 21 -9.37 -15.38 20.93
N HIS A 22 -10.47 -14.97 20.29
CA HIS A 22 -10.73 -13.56 20.03
C HIS A 22 -11.02 -12.80 21.35
N PRO A 23 -10.61 -11.53 21.50
CA PRO A 23 -10.75 -10.77 22.75
C PRO A 23 -12.19 -10.67 23.27
N THR A 24 -13.18 -10.55 22.37
CA THR A 24 -14.60 -10.51 22.76
C THR A 24 -15.09 -11.82 23.36
N VAL A 25 -14.55 -12.97 22.90
CA VAL A 25 -14.87 -14.29 23.46
C VAL A 25 -14.31 -14.38 24.88
N PHE A 26 -13.06 -13.98 25.08
CA PHE A 26 -12.44 -13.98 26.40
C PHE A 26 -13.17 -13.06 27.38
N HIS A 27 -13.56 -11.85 26.93
CA HIS A 27 -14.32 -10.91 27.74
C HIS A 27 -15.67 -11.50 28.19
N GLU A 28 -16.39 -12.19 27.30
CA GLU A 28 -17.66 -12.84 27.64
C GLU A 28 -17.47 -14.02 28.61
N LEU A 29 -16.37 -14.77 28.48
CA LEU A 29 -16.03 -15.85 29.43
C LEU A 29 -15.76 -15.31 30.84
N LEU A 30 -15.11 -14.16 30.96
CA LEU A 30 -14.91 -13.47 32.24
C LEU A 30 -16.25 -12.95 32.80
N ASN A 31 -17.07 -12.30 31.98
CA ASN A 31 -18.38 -11.75 32.41
C ASN A 31 -19.33 -12.82 32.93
N ARG A 32 -19.28 -14.03 32.36
CA ARG A 32 -20.10 -15.17 32.80
C ARG A 32 -19.47 -16.00 33.93
N ASN A 33 -18.29 -15.60 34.43
CA ASN A 33 -17.50 -16.35 35.41
C ASN A 33 -17.24 -17.81 34.97
N TYR A 34 -17.02 -18.03 33.68
CA TYR A 34 -16.58 -19.35 33.17
C TYR A 34 -15.08 -19.53 33.35
N ILE A 35 -14.35 -18.41 33.36
CA ILE A 35 -12.93 -18.32 33.70
C ILE A 35 -12.74 -17.10 34.60
N GLU A 36 -11.77 -17.17 35.51
CA GLU A 36 -11.39 -16.06 36.38
C GLU A 36 -9.88 -15.86 36.29
N PHE A 37 -9.43 -14.62 36.46
CA PHE A 37 -8.00 -14.29 36.39
C PHE A 37 -7.10 -15.17 37.29
N PRO A 38 -7.46 -15.50 38.55
CA PRO A 38 -6.59 -16.32 39.40
C PRO A 38 -6.30 -17.73 38.86
N HIS A 39 -7.13 -18.24 37.96
CA HIS A 39 -6.91 -19.54 37.31
C HIS A 39 -5.93 -19.45 36.13
N ILE A 40 -5.55 -18.25 35.70
CA ILE A 40 -4.68 -17.99 34.56
C ILE A 40 -3.27 -17.67 35.07
N LYS A 41 -2.25 -18.37 34.55
CA LYS A 41 -0.85 -18.10 34.91
C LYS A 41 -0.21 -17.00 34.06
N LEU A 42 -0.52 -16.98 32.76
CA LEU A 42 0.04 -16.07 31.77
C LEU A 42 -1.07 -15.64 30.81
N LEU A 43 -1.22 -14.33 30.61
CA LEU A 43 -2.14 -13.75 29.63
C LEU A 43 -1.32 -13.04 28.56
N ILE A 44 -1.39 -13.53 27.32
CA ILE A 44 -0.72 -12.93 26.16
C ILE A 44 -1.73 -12.15 25.33
N LEU A 45 -1.47 -10.86 25.10
CA LEU A 45 -2.32 -9.98 24.28
C LEU A 45 -1.55 -9.50 23.05
N ASP A 46 -2.02 -9.90 21.86
CA ASP A 46 -1.50 -9.42 20.59
C ASP A 46 -2.18 -8.11 20.17
N GLU A 47 -1.52 -7.29 19.35
CA GLU A 47 -2.00 -5.98 18.89
C GLU A 47 -2.57 -5.10 20.03
N CYS A 48 -1.84 -5.06 21.14
CA CYS A 48 -2.32 -4.51 22.41
C CYS A 48 -2.64 -3.00 22.37
N HIS A 49 -2.12 -2.27 21.37
CA HIS A 49 -2.44 -0.86 21.12
C HIS A 49 -3.94 -0.61 20.88
N GLN A 50 -4.70 -1.64 20.48
CA GLN A 50 -6.15 -1.56 20.28
C GLN A 50 -6.91 -1.29 21.58
N ALA A 51 -6.33 -1.59 22.75
CA ALA A 51 -6.98 -1.40 24.05
C ALA A 51 -7.31 0.07 24.37
N ILE A 52 -6.61 1.03 23.75
CA ILE A 52 -6.90 2.48 23.89
C ILE A 52 -8.21 2.84 23.18
N ARG A 53 -8.56 2.07 22.15
CA ARG A 53 -9.81 2.23 21.42
C ARG A 53 -10.92 1.50 22.17
N ASP A 54 -12.17 1.82 21.87
CA ASP A 54 -13.32 1.10 22.41
C ASP A 54 -13.32 -0.36 21.90
N HIS A 55 -12.54 -1.20 22.59
CA HIS A 55 -12.19 -2.55 22.20
C HIS A 55 -12.25 -3.44 23.44
N ALA A 56 -12.56 -4.73 23.25
CA ALA A 56 -12.72 -5.68 24.35
C ALA A 56 -11.50 -5.76 25.30
N TYR A 57 -10.29 -5.47 24.79
CA TYR A 57 -9.09 -5.38 25.63
C TYR A 57 -9.20 -4.32 26.74
N GLY A 58 -9.79 -3.15 26.47
CA GLY A 58 -9.97 -2.12 27.48
C GLY A 58 -10.86 -2.62 28.63
N SER A 59 -11.95 -3.31 28.30
CA SER A 59 -12.86 -3.89 29.30
C SER A 59 -12.20 -5.03 30.10
N ILE A 60 -11.43 -5.91 29.44
CA ILE A 60 -10.66 -6.97 30.09
C ILE A 60 -9.64 -6.38 31.08
N LEU A 61 -8.90 -5.34 30.66
CA LEU A 61 -7.88 -4.70 31.50
C LEU A 61 -8.49 -3.93 32.68
N LYS A 62 -9.67 -3.31 32.50
CA LYS A 62 -10.43 -2.71 33.61
C LYS A 62 -10.82 -3.76 34.65
N GLN A 63 -11.30 -4.92 34.22
CA GLN A 63 -11.60 -6.02 35.13
C GLN A 63 -10.34 -6.56 35.81
N TYR A 64 -9.25 -6.74 35.07
CA TYR A 64 -7.96 -7.15 35.62
C TYR A 64 -7.49 -6.19 36.72
N LYS A 65 -7.53 -4.88 36.46
CA LYS A 65 -7.16 -3.83 37.41
C LYS A 65 -8.06 -3.85 38.65
N SER A 66 -9.37 -4.03 38.50
CA SER A 66 -10.28 -4.16 39.64
C SER A 66 -9.98 -5.39 40.53
N VAL A 67 -9.40 -6.45 39.97
CA VAL A 67 -8.95 -7.61 40.76
C VAL A 67 -7.59 -7.32 41.40
N LEU A 68 -6.70 -6.60 40.70
CA LEU A 68 -5.40 -6.15 41.22
C LEU A 68 -5.58 -5.25 42.45
N ASP A 69 -6.43 -4.23 42.37
CA ASP A 69 -6.71 -3.31 43.47
C ASP A 69 -7.32 -4.03 44.70
N ARG A 70 -8.07 -5.12 44.46
CA ARG A 70 -8.60 -5.98 45.55
C ARG A 70 -7.55 -6.91 46.14
N ALA A 71 -6.60 -7.38 45.32
CA ALA A 71 -5.50 -8.23 45.74
C ALA A 71 -4.49 -7.49 46.62
N ASP A 72 -4.22 -6.21 46.34
CA ASP A 72 -3.34 -5.38 47.18
C ASP A 72 -3.90 -5.17 48.59
N ASN A 73 -5.22 -5.25 48.75
CA ASN A 73 -5.91 -5.17 50.04
C ASN A 73 -6.09 -6.55 50.74
N ASN A 74 -5.80 -7.67 50.05
CA ASN A 74 -6.07 -9.01 50.55
C ASN A 74 -4.98 -10.01 50.09
N ILE A 75 -4.12 -10.43 51.01
CA ILE A 75 -2.72 -10.90 50.81
C ILE A 75 -2.52 -12.16 49.93
N ASN A 76 -3.55 -12.80 49.37
CA ASN A 76 -3.40 -14.13 48.73
C ASN A 76 -3.95 -14.31 47.30
N ILE A 77 -4.30 -13.24 46.57
CA ILE A 77 -4.77 -13.37 45.18
C ILE A 77 -3.60 -13.32 44.19
N ARG A 78 -3.30 -14.45 43.53
CA ARG A 78 -2.30 -14.51 42.45
C ARG A 78 -2.95 -14.15 41.11
N LEU A 79 -2.51 -13.06 40.49
CA LEU A 79 -2.95 -12.65 39.16
C LEU A 79 -2.06 -13.20 38.04
N PRO A 80 -2.59 -13.35 36.80
CA PRO A 80 -1.80 -13.76 35.66
C PRO A 80 -0.71 -12.74 35.37
N ARG A 81 0.47 -13.23 34.99
CA ARG A 81 1.48 -12.39 34.37
C ARG A 81 0.94 -11.89 33.04
N LEU A 82 0.93 -10.58 32.85
CA LEU A 82 0.49 -9.95 31.61
C LEU A 82 1.68 -9.77 30.68
N PHE A 83 1.55 -10.23 29.45
CA PHE A 83 2.53 -10.01 28.39
C PHE A 83 1.80 -9.52 27.15
N SER A 84 2.14 -8.33 26.67
CA SER A 84 1.49 -7.72 25.53
C SER A 84 2.49 -7.36 24.45
N ILE A 85 2.10 -7.59 23.20
CA ILE A 85 2.91 -7.27 22.02
C ILE A 85 2.07 -6.38 21.10
N THR A 86 2.74 -5.45 20.44
CA THR A 86 2.15 -4.63 19.38
C THR A 86 3.22 -4.25 18.37
N THR A 87 2.87 -4.24 17.09
CA THR A 87 3.79 -3.92 15.99
C THR A 87 4.02 -2.41 15.86
N ALA A 88 2.98 -1.60 16.09
CA ALA A 88 3.08 -0.15 16.09
C ALA A 88 2.18 0.46 17.17
N LEU A 89 2.73 1.40 17.93
CA LEU A 89 1.98 2.26 18.86
C LEU A 89 1.19 3.36 18.11
N LEU A 90 1.63 3.71 16.91
CA LEU A 90 1.13 4.84 16.14
C LEU A 90 0.77 4.40 14.71
N LYS A 91 -0.48 4.63 14.32
CA LYS A 91 -0.92 4.55 12.91
C LYS A 91 -1.11 5.94 12.28
N THR A 92 -0.94 7.00 13.08
CA THR A 92 -1.24 8.39 12.71
C THR A 92 -0.07 9.28 13.05
N HIS A 93 0.12 10.37 12.29
CA HIS A 93 1.02 11.44 12.67
C HIS A 93 0.72 11.89 14.11
N CYS A 94 1.74 11.97 14.95
CA CYS A 94 1.63 12.46 16.30
C CYS A 94 2.85 13.31 16.64
N THR A 95 2.66 14.29 17.51
CA THR A 95 3.78 15.05 18.07
C THR A 95 4.51 14.23 19.14
N PRO A 96 5.76 14.56 19.50
CA PRO A 96 6.48 13.91 20.59
C PRO A 96 5.71 13.92 21.92
N ILE A 97 4.99 15.01 22.21
CA ILE A 97 4.17 15.16 23.41
C ILE A 97 3.00 14.17 23.39
N GLN A 98 2.25 14.12 22.28
CA GLN A 98 1.14 13.17 22.11
C GLN A 98 1.59 11.70 22.17
N LEU A 99 2.81 11.42 21.71
CA LEU A 99 3.41 10.09 21.84
C LEU A 99 3.67 9.75 23.32
N GLN A 100 4.25 10.68 24.08
CA GLN A 100 4.52 10.47 25.50
C GLN A 100 3.22 10.25 26.29
N GLU A 101 2.19 11.04 26.04
CA GLU A 101 0.85 10.85 26.65
C GLU A 101 0.25 9.48 26.31
N ARG A 102 0.38 9.02 25.06
CA ARG A 102 -0.10 7.70 24.65
C ARG A 102 0.67 6.56 25.32
N ILE A 103 1.99 6.67 25.39
CA ILE A 103 2.85 5.71 26.07
C ILE A 103 2.43 5.62 27.54
N GLU A 104 2.23 6.75 28.21
CA GLU A 104 1.82 6.78 29.62
C GLU A 104 0.43 6.18 29.82
N ASN A 105 -0.51 6.49 28.92
CA ASN A 105 -1.85 5.89 28.95
C ASN A 105 -1.79 4.35 28.78
N LEU A 106 -0.99 3.84 27.83
CA LEU A 106 -0.75 2.39 27.72
C LEU A 106 -0.16 1.81 29.01
N ARG A 107 0.88 2.44 29.58
CA ARG A 107 1.53 1.95 30.81
C ARG A 107 0.52 1.86 31.96
N SER A 108 -0.28 2.91 32.15
CA SER A 108 -1.31 2.98 33.18
C SER A 108 -2.43 1.95 32.97
N MET A 109 -2.88 1.77 31.73
CA MET A 109 -3.96 0.83 31.40
C MET A 109 -3.53 -0.64 31.54
N PHE A 110 -2.30 -0.98 31.12
CA PHE A 110 -1.76 -2.33 31.24
C PHE A 110 -1.05 -2.59 32.57
N CYS A 111 -0.88 -1.57 33.42
CA CYS A 111 -0.08 -1.64 34.66
C CYS A 111 1.30 -2.29 34.40
N SER A 112 1.94 -1.93 33.29
CA SER A 112 3.14 -2.62 32.79
C SER A 112 4.22 -1.66 32.30
N SER A 113 5.44 -2.18 32.17
CA SER A 113 6.53 -1.47 31.51
C SER A 113 6.53 -1.77 30.01
N ILE A 114 6.71 -0.73 29.20
CA ILE A 114 6.82 -0.84 27.75
C ILE A 114 8.30 -0.92 27.38
N PHE A 115 8.64 -1.85 26.49
CA PHE A 115 9.98 -2.01 25.92
C PHE A 115 9.87 -1.94 24.40
N THR A 116 10.73 -1.16 23.75
CA THR A 116 10.82 -1.18 22.29
C THR A 116 11.80 -2.26 21.81
N ALA A 117 11.60 -2.77 20.59
CA ALA A 117 12.54 -3.71 19.98
C ALA A 117 13.95 -3.12 19.89
N THR A 118 14.07 -1.81 19.66
CA THR A 118 15.34 -1.08 19.67
C THR A 118 16.01 -1.12 21.03
N ASP A 119 15.28 -0.98 22.15
CA ASP A 119 15.86 -1.06 23.49
C ASP A 119 16.42 -2.46 23.81
N LEU A 120 15.73 -3.50 23.34
CA LEU A 120 16.14 -4.89 23.50
C LEU A 120 17.38 -5.21 22.65
N ILE A 121 17.38 -4.73 21.40
CA ILE A 121 18.52 -4.86 20.49
C ILE A 121 19.69 -4.05 21.02
N CYS A 122 19.55 -2.77 21.36
CA CYS A 122 20.63 -1.93 21.90
C CYS A 122 21.28 -2.54 23.15
N ARG A 123 20.47 -3.10 24.08
CA ARG A 123 21.01 -3.78 25.28
C ARG A 123 21.82 -5.04 24.95
N GLN A 124 21.43 -5.80 23.92
CA GLN A 124 22.15 -7.00 23.50
C GLN A 124 23.28 -6.72 22.48
N SER A 125 23.24 -5.57 21.79
CA SER A 125 24.01 -5.30 20.57
C SER A 125 25.13 -4.27 20.71
N ASN A 126 25.36 -3.68 21.90
CA ASN A 126 26.59 -2.92 22.17
C ASN A 126 27.89 -3.71 21.90
N ARG A 127 27.81 -5.01 21.57
CA ARG A 127 28.91 -5.85 21.09
C ARG A 127 28.80 -6.37 19.65
N LEU A 128 27.66 -6.26 18.96
CA LEU A 128 27.40 -7.03 17.72
C LEU A 128 26.69 -6.29 16.56
N ALA A 129 25.97 -5.18 16.78
CA ALA A 129 25.26 -4.50 15.68
C ALA A 129 26.03 -3.27 15.19
N LYS A 130 26.34 -3.22 13.89
CA LYS A 130 26.79 -1.99 13.23
C LYS A 130 25.61 -1.03 13.11
N ILE A 131 25.79 0.20 13.57
CA ILE A 131 24.83 1.29 13.40
C ILE A 131 24.62 1.53 11.89
N PRO A 132 23.37 1.61 11.40
CA PRO A 132 23.12 1.85 9.98
C PRO A 132 23.65 3.24 9.57
N LYS A 133 24.24 3.31 8.38
CA LYS A 133 24.69 4.57 7.80
C LYS A 133 23.52 5.24 7.10
N GLU A 134 23.03 6.34 7.65
CA GLU A 134 22.00 7.17 7.03
C GLU A 134 22.64 8.23 6.14
N THR A 135 22.10 8.41 4.94
CA THR A 135 22.59 9.40 3.97
C THR A 135 21.44 10.16 3.35
N ILE A 136 21.53 11.49 3.35
CA ILE A 136 20.53 12.38 2.74
C ILE A 136 21.07 12.84 1.38
N THR A 137 20.31 12.61 0.31
CA THR A 137 20.65 13.07 -1.05
C THR A 137 19.69 14.17 -1.48
N VAL A 138 20.19 15.38 -1.64
CA VAL A 138 19.40 16.54 -2.08
C VAL A 138 19.26 16.51 -3.59
N CYS A 139 18.04 16.25 -4.07
CA CYS A 139 17.71 16.27 -5.50
C CYS A 139 17.51 17.73 -5.94
N LYS A 140 18.53 18.35 -6.54
CA LYS A 140 18.38 19.70 -7.07
C LYS A 140 17.42 19.68 -8.25
N ASN A 141 16.32 20.45 -8.17
CA ASN A 141 15.55 20.81 -9.36
C ASN A 141 16.41 21.78 -10.15
N THR A 142 17.32 21.24 -10.97
CA THR A 142 18.04 22.07 -11.91
C THR A 142 17.00 22.68 -12.83
N ASN A 143 16.97 24.00 -12.97
CA ASN A 143 16.19 24.76 -13.97
C ASN A 143 16.63 24.42 -15.41
N LYS A 144 17.03 23.17 -15.69
CA LYS A 144 17.26 22.65 -17.02
C LYS A 144 15.89 22.65 -17.70
N GLN A 145 15.82 23.23 -18.89
CA GLN A 145 14.61 23.23 -19.71
C GLN A 145 14.14 21.78 -19.84
N GLN A 146 12.88 21.53 -19.48
CA GLN A 146 12.24 20.26 -19.76
C GLN A 146 12.28 20.03 -21.29
N PRO A 147 12.45 18.79 -21.75
CA PRO A 147 12.44 18.53 -23.18
C PRO A 147 11.10 18.99 -23.76
N GLU A 148 11.14 19.61 -24.93
CA GLU A 148 9.96 20.24 -25.57
C GLU A 148 8.76 19.29 -25.62
N ILE A 149 9.00 18.03 -25.97
CA ILE A 149 7.98 16.98 -25.97
C ILE A 149 7.31 16.74 -24.61
N ALA A 150 8.04 16.88 -23.49
CA ALA A 150 7.43 16.75 -22.16
C ALA A 150 6.54 17.95 -21.84
N ILE A 151 6.93 19.15 -22.26
CA ILE A 151 6.12 20.38 -22.09
C ILE A 151 4.84 20.26 -22.91
N GLU A 152 4.95 19.88 -24.20
CA GLU A 152 3.82 19.69 -25.10
C GLU A 152 2.81 18.68 -24.57
N ILE A 153 3.28 17.48 -24.19
CA ILE A 153 2.40 16.41 -23.71
C ILE A 153 1.77 16.79 -22.37
N THR A 154 2.52 17.44 -21.47
CA THR A 154 1.97 17.91 -20.19
C THR A 154 0.85 18.93 -20.42
N ARG A 155 1.05 19.88 -21.35
CA ARG A 155 0.02 20.84 -21.76
C ARG A 155 -1.22 20.12 -22.32
N GLU A 156 -1.05 19.15 -23.21
CA GLU A 156 -2.16 18.38 -23.78
C GLU A 156 -2.93 17.59 -22.70
N ILE A 157 -2.26 17.04 -21.69
CA ILE A 157 -2.94 16.38 -20.57
C ILE A 157 -3.76 17.40 -19.76
N TYR A 158 -3.24 18.60 -19.50
CA TYR A 158 -3.99 19.65 -18.82
C TYR A 158 -5.20 20.11 -19.62
N GLU A 159 -5.06 20.30 -20.94
CA GLU A 159 -6.17 20.66 -21.83
C GLU A 159 -7.26 19.57 -21.84
N ALA A 160 -6.86 18.29 -21.87
CA ALA A 160 -7.78 17.16 -21.78
C ALA A 160 -8.51 17.11 -20.43
N LEU A 161 -7.83 17.39 -19.31
CA LEU A 161 -8.45 17.47 -17.99
C LEU A 161 -9.42 18.64 -17.87
N ASP A 162 -9.04 19.82 -18.39
CA ASP A 162 -9.90 21.00 -18.41
C ASP A 162 -11.17 20.75 -19.23
N TYR A 163 -11.04 20.08 -20.38
CA TYR A 163 -12.19 19.62 -21.16
C TYR A 163 -13.12 18.70 -20.35
N LEU A 164 -12.58 17.71 -19.64
CA LEU A 164 -13.39 16.83 -18.80
C LEU A 164 -14.07 17.56 -17.62
N ASN A 165 -13.43 18.58 -17.05
CA ASN A 165 -14.00 19.34 -15.95
C ASN A 165 -15.12 20.28 -16.42
N LYS A 166 -15.00 20.85 -17.63
CA LYS A 166 -16.05 21.68 -18.25
C LYS A 166 -17.34 20.93 -18.56
N LEU A 167 -17.25 19.61 -18.76
CA LEU A 167 -18.39 18.75 -19.05
C LEU A 167 -19.18 18.34 -17.80
N GLU A 168 -18.68 18.63 -16.60
CA GLU A 168 -19.39 18.32 -15.36
C GLU A 168 -20.39 19.43 -14.98
N PRO A 169 -21.64 19.11 -14.65
CA PRO A 169 -22.55 20.10 -14.07
C PRO A 169 -22.03 20.54 -12.68
N PRO A 170 -22.24 21.81 -12.27
CA PRO A 170 -21.90 22.26 -10.93
C PRO A 170 -22.66 21.43 -9.89
N GLN A 171 -21.92 20.76 -9.02
CA GLN A 171 -22.45 19.89 -7.97
C GLN A 171 -23.29 20.71 -6.99
N ILE A 172 -24.62 20.66 -7.10
CA ILE A 172 -25.53 21.08 -6.03
C ILE A 172 -25.45 19.98 -4.97
N SER A 173 -24.92 20.34 -3.80
CA SER A 173 -24.82 19.48 -2.64
C SER A 173 -26.17 18.86 -2.28
N SER A 174 -26.36 17.57 -2.51
CA SER A 174 -27.37 16.78 -1.83
C SER A 174 -26.83 15.40 -1.51
N THR A 175 -26.56 15.21 -0.23
CA THR A 175 -26.72 13.96 0.52
C THR A 175 -27.58 12.91 -0.20
N MET A 176 -26.99 11.78 -0.61
CA MET A 176 -27.54 10.41 -0.51
C MET A 176 -26.59 9.37 -1.15
N SER A 177 -26.42 8.24 -0.46
CA SER A 177 -25.91 6.90 -0.83
C SER A 177 -24.59 6.69 -1.62
N PRO A 178 -23.77 5.66 -1.29
CA PRO A 178 -22.45 5.41 -1.89
C PRO A 178 -22.46 4.68 -3.24
N ASP A 179 -23.63 4.28 -3.77
CA ASP A 179 -23.75 3.28 -4.85
C ASP A 179 -24.33 3.80 -6.18
N GLU A 180 -24.45 5.11 -6.39
CA GLU A 180 -24.95 5.65 -7.67
C GLU A 180 -23.82 6.04 -8.64
N ASN A 181 -23.57 5.14 -9.59
CA ASN A 181 -22.97 5.37 -10.91
C ASN A 181 -21.84 6.41 -10.99
N SER A 182 -20.59 5.94 -10.89
CA SER A 182 -19.42 6.78 -11.20
C SER A 182 -19.64 7.44 -12.56
N SER A 183 -19.65 8.77 -12.58
CA SER A 183 -19.72 9.57 -13.81
C SER A 183 -18.85 8.94 -14.89
N PRO A 184 -19.27 8.92 -16.17
CA PRO A 184 -18.45 8.35 -17.23
C PRO A 184 -17.08 9.02 -17.36
N LEU A 185 -16.91 10.20 -16.75
CA LEU A 185 -15.71 11.01 -16.74
C LEU A 185 -14.75 10.64 -15.59
N THR A 186 -15.20 9.88 -14.59
CA THR A 186 -14.41 9.58 -13.39
C THR A 186 -13.13 8.81 -13.72
N ILE A 187 -13.23 7.69 -14.45
CA ILE A 187 -12.07 6.88 -14.82
C ILE A 187 -11.12 7.65 -15.78
N PRO A 188 -11.59 8.28 -16.88
CA PRO A 188 -10.77 9.16 -17.70
C PRO A 188 -9.99 10.21 -16.89
N ARG A 189 -10.67 10.90 -15.98
CA ARG A 189 -10.04 11.94 -15.14
C ARG A 189 -9.00 11.35 -14.20
N GLN A 190 -9.30 10.22 -13.56
CA GLN A 190 -8.35 9.52 -12.69
C GLN A 190 -7.08 9.13 -13.46
N VAL A 191 -7.24 8.58 -14.68
CA VAL A 191 -6.12 8.18 -15.53
C VAL A 191 -5.28 9.38 -15.97
N LEU A 192 -5.89 10.46 -16.45
CA LEU A 192 -5.16 11.66 -16.87
C LEU A 192 -4.43 12.32 -15.68
N THR A 193 -5.08 12.37 -14.52
CA THR A 193 -4.46 12.84 -13.27
C THR A 193 -3.27 11.97 -12.88
N GLU A 194 -3.39 10.65 -13.04
CA GLU A 194 -2.30 9.72 -12.77
C GLU A 194 -1.13 9.92 -13.73
N CYS A 195 -1.41 10.17 -15.02
CA CYS A 195 -0.39 10.47 -16.01
C CYS A 195 0.42 11.71 -15.63
N LEU A 196 -0.23 12.81 -15.23
CA LEU A 196 0.46 14.00 -14.73
C LEU A 196 1.34 13.69 -13.52
N ARG A 197 0.83 12.93 -12.55
CA ARG A 197 1.61 12.56 -11.35
C ARG A 197 2.83 11.72 -11.69
N LEU A 198 2.71 10.77 -12.62
CA LEU A 198 3.84 9.96 -13.07
C LEU A 198 4.90 10.81 -13.78
N VAL A 199 4.47 11.76 -14.61
CA VAL A 199 5.37 12.72 -15.28
C VAL A 199 6.09 13.60 -14.25
N ASP A 200 5.37 14.14 -13.27
CA ASP A 200 5.93 14.98 -12.20
C ASP A 200 6.92 14.22 -11.29
N LYS A 201 6.61 12.96 -10.94
CA LYS A 201 7.42 12.17 -10.01
C LYS A 201 8.60 11.47 -10.66
N LEU A 202 8.41 10.86 -11.83
CA LEU A 202 9.38 9.97 -12.49
C LEU A 202 9.85 10.49 -13.84
N GLY A 203 9.11 11.41 -14.47
CA GLY A 203 9.45 12.01 -15.76
C GLY A 203 8.66 11.41 -16.93
N ILE A 204 8.83 11.98 -18.13
CA ILE A 204 8.07 11.60 -19.32
C ILE A 204 8.35 10.16 -19.79
N TRP A 205 9.54 9.62 -19.48
CA TRP A 205 9.85 8.21 -19.74
C TRP A 205 8.94 7.26 -18.96
N ALA A 206 8.46 7.68 -17.77
CA ALA A 206 7.50 6.92 -16.98
C ALA A 206 6.14 6.80 -17.69
N LEU A 207 5.69 7.86 -18.36
CA LEU A 207 4.45 7.85 -19.15
C LEU A 207 4.53 6.87 -20.34
N LEU A 208 5.70 6.79 -20.99
CA LEU A 208 5.94 5.78 -22.02
C LEU A 208 5.79 4.37 -21.45
N ARG A 209 6.29 4.08 -20.24
CA ARG A 209 6.21 2.73 -19.66
C ARG A 209 4.84 2.41 -19.06
N SER A 210 4.12 3.40 -18.53
CA SER A 210 2.79 3.20 -17.94
C SER A 210 1.65 3.15 -18.97
N SER A 211 1.81 3.80 -20.12
CA SER A 211 0.73 3.94 -21.13
C SER A 211 0.13 2.62 -21.60
N LEU A 212 0.94 1.61 -21.93
CA LEU A 212 0.41 0.35 -22.49
C LEU A 212 -0.44 -0.46 -21.47
N PRO A 213 0.01 -0.68 -20.22
CA PRO A 213 -0.84 -1.26 -19.19
C PRO A 213 -2.17 -0.51 -18.99
N ILE A 214 -2.11 0.83 -18.96
CA ILE A 214 -3.30 1.68 -18.79
C ILE A 214 -4.26 1.51 -19.98
N ILE A 215 -3.77 1.55 -21.22
CA ILE A 215 -4.57 1.35 -22.43
C ILE A 215 -5.27 -0.02 -22.39
N THR A 216 -4.54 -1.08 -22.07
CA THR A 216 -5.09 -2.44 -22.01
C THR A 216 -6.22 -2.54 -20.98
N GLN A 217 -6.08 -1.85 -19.85
CA GLN A 217 -7.10 -1.80 -18.81
C GLN A 217 -8.34 -1.02 -19.25
N LEU A 218 -8.16 0.12 -19.90
CA LEU A 218 -9.26 0.94 -20.43
C LEU A 218 -10.03 0.22 -21.54
N GLU A 219 -9.35 -0.48 -22.45
CA GLU A 219 -9.98 -1.28 -23.51
C GLU A 219 -10.83 -2.42 -22.92
N ARG A 220 -10.34 -3.06 -21.86
CA ARG A 220 -11.11 -4.08 -21.13
C ARG A 220 -12.38 -3.48 -20.52
N LEU A 221 -12.30 -2.31 -19.89
CA LEU A 221 -13.46 -1.62 -19.32
C LEU A 221 -14.45 -1.17 -20.41
N SER A 222 -13.95 -0.66 -21.54
CA SER A 222 -14.77 -0.27 -22.70
C SER A 222 -15.52 -1.48 -23.26
N SER A 223 -14.85 -2.63 -23.39
CA SER A 223 -15.46 -3.89 -23.86
C SER A 223 -16.60 -4.36 -22.95
N ILE A 224 -16.38 -4.35 -21.63
CA ILE A 224 -17.39 -4.73 -20.63
C ILE A 224 -18.62 -3.81 -20.71
N ALA A 225 -18.41 -2.49 -20.87
CA ALA A 225 -19.51 -1.53 -20.99
C ALA A 225 -20.36 -1.75 -22.26
N ILE A 226 -19.72 -2.13 -23.37
CA ILE A 226 -20.40 -2.44 -24.64
C ILE A 226 -21.22 -3.73 -24.50
N GLU A 227 -20.66 -4.79 -23.93
CA GLU A 227 -21.36 -6.07 -23.72
C GLU A 227 -22.64 -5.89 -22.88
N GLN A 228 -22.55 -5.13 -21.78
CA GLN A 228 -23.71 -4.81 -20.93
C GLN A 228 -24.81 -4.01 -21.66
N SER A 229 -24.43 -3.19 -22.65
CA SER A 229 -25.36 -2.44 -23.49
C SER A 229 -26.13 -3.35 -24.46
N THR A 230 -25.46 -4.37 -25.01
CA THR A 230 -26.08 -5.30 -25.97
C THR A 230 -27.07 -6.26 -25.30
N ALA A 231 -26.84 -6.61 -24.04
CA ALA A 231 -27.76 -7.45 -23.26
C ALA A 231 -29.04 -6.72 -22.81
N SER A 232 -29.05 -5.38 -22.82
CA SER A 232 -30.15 -4.55 -22.29
C SER A 232 -30.96 -3.82 -23.38
N SER A 233 -30.63 -3.98 -24.66
CA SER A 233 -31.24 -3.20 -25.76
C SER A 233 -32.41 -3.93 -26.44
N SER A 234 -33.64 -3.66 -25.97
CA SER A 234 -34.90 -3.81 -26.74
C SER A 234 -35.62 -2.47 -26.98
N SER A 235 -34.99 -1.32 -26.73
CA SER A 235 -35.63 0.00 -26.92
C SER A 235 -34.67 1.01 -27.54
N SER A 236 -34.93 1.36 -28.80
CA SER A 236 -34.20 2.34 -29.60
C SER A 236 -34.62 3.77 -29.25
N SER A 237 -33.75 4.51 -28.57
CA SER A 237 -33.80 5.98 -28.55
C SER A 237 -32.39 6.54 -28.80
N HIS A 238 -32.26 7.36 -29.84
CA HIS A 238 -30.99 7.87 -30.37
C HIS A 238 -30.35 9.02 -29.57
N HIS A 239 -30.80 9.27 -28.33
CA HIS A 239 -30.22 10.30 -27.47
C HIS A 239 -29.16 9.70 -26.55
N ILE A 240 -27.88 9.97 -26.83
CA ILE A 240 -26.76 9.62 -25.95
C ILE A 240 -26.81 10.54 -24.74
N SER A 241 -27.42 10.07 -23.65
CA SER A 241 -27.26 10.70 -22.34
C SER A 241 -25.82 10.51 -21.85
N LEU A 242 -25.27 11.47 -21.10
CA LEU A 242 -23.95 11.32 -20.44
C LEU A 242 -23.92 10.07 -19.56
N SER A 243 -25.05 9.69 -18.98
CA SER A 243 -25.18 8.47 -18.15
C SER A 243 -25.31 7.18 -18.96
N SER A 244 -25.23 7.23 -20.31
CA SER A 244 -25.34 6.03 -21.14
C SER A 244 -24.03 5.23 -21.14
N PRO A 245 -24.10 3.88 -21.13
CA PRO A 245 -22.92 3.02 -21.29
C PRO A 245 -22.11 3.31 -22.56
N ARG A 246 -22.77 3.81 -23.62
CA ARG A 246 -22.11 4.20 -24.86
C ARG A 246 -21.26 5.46 -24.69
N ALA A 247 -21.75 6.47 -23.96
CA ALA A 247 -20.96 7.64 -23.62
C ALA A 247 -19.72 7.25 -22.79
N TYR A 248 -19.89 6.36 -21.82
CA TYR A 248 -18.77 5.84 -21.01
C TYR A 248 -17.68 5.20 -21.88
N SER A 249 -18.04 4.25 -22.75
CA SER A 249 -17.11 3.62 -23.70
C SER A 249 -16.41 4.65 -24.59
N LEU A 250 -17.13 5.66 -25.11
CA LEU A 250 -16.52 6.72 -25.93
C LEU A 250 -15.45 7.53 -25.17
N PHE A 251 -15.67 7.87 -23.90
CA PHE A 251 -14.67 8.58 -23.11
C PHE A 251 -13.46 7.69 -22.77
N LEU A 252 -13.66 6.39 -22.56
CA LEU A 252 -12.56 5.43 -22.38
C LEU A 252 -11.74 5.29 -23.67
N ASP A 253 -12.39 5.16 -24.83
CA ASP A 253 -11.75 5.06 -26.13
C ASP A 253 -11.01 6.35 -26.51
N TRP A 254 -11.58 7.52 -26.20
CA TRP A 254 -10.93 8.83 -26.35
C TRP A 254 -9.66 8.90 -25.49
N THR A 255 -9.73 8.48 -24.22
CA THR A 255 -8.57 8.42 -23.32
C THR A 255 -7.51 7.46 -23.86
N CYS A 256 -7.90 6.29 -24.38
CA CYS A 256 -6.99 5.35 -25.04
C CYS A 256 -6.29 5.99 -26.25
N THR A 257 -7.03 6.74 -27.06
CA THR A 257 -6.51 7.42 -28.25
C THR A 257 -5.45 8.44 -27.89
N LEU A 258 -5.69 9.28 -26.86
CA LEU A 258 -4.70 10.22 -26.34
C LEU A 258 -3.45 9.51 -25.83
N LEU A 259 -3.61 8.45 -25.03
CA LEU A 259 -2.48 7.68 -24.51
C LEU A 259 -1.66 7.02 -25.62
N ARG A 260 -2.31 6.51 -26.68
CA ARG A 260 -1.64 5.95 -27.87
C ARG A 260 -0.85 7.01 -28.62
N LEU A 261 -1.43 8.21 -28.79
CA LEU A 261 -0.77 9.35 -29.44
C LEU A 261 0.49 9.78 -28.68
N TRP A 262 0.36 10.03 -27.36
CA TRP A 262 1.49 10.40 -26.52
C TRP A 262 2.55 9.31 -26.48
N ARG A 263 2.12 8.04 -26.32
CA ARG A 263 3.03 6.89 -26.36
C ARG A 263 3.85 6.86 -27.65
N SER A 264 3.21 7.06 -28.81
CA SER A 264 3.89 7.03 -30.10
C SER A 264 4.94 8.15 -30.21
N ARG A 265 4.56 9.39 -29.86
CA ARG A 265 5.46 10.56 -29.87
C ARG A 265 6.63 10.41 -28.91
N ILE A 266 6.39 9.92 -27.69
CA ILE A 266 7.46 9.72 -26.72
C ILE A 266 8.40 8.60 -27.19
N LYS A 267 7.83 7.52 -27.73
CA LYS A 267 8.60 6.36 -28.20
C LYS A 267 9.57 6.72 -29.32
N THR A 268 9.14 7.50 -30.32
CA THR A 268 9.98 7.90 -31.47
C THR A 268 11.20 8.69 -31.02
N VAL A 269 11.06 9.55 -30.01
CA VAL A 269 12.17 10.31 -29.44
C VAL A 269 13.05 9.41 -28.57
N ILE A 270 12.45 8.72 -27.59
CA ILE A 270 13.20 7.98 -26.57
C ILE A 270 14.02 6.85 -27.16
N GLU A 271 13.55 6.12 -28.17
CA GLU A 271 14.23 4.94 -28.74
C GLU A 271 15.58 5.26 -29.40
N THR A 272 15.84 6.52 -29.75
CA THR A 272 17.08 6.96 -30.38
C THR A 272 18.16 7.42 -29.40
N LEU A 273 17.79 7.67 -28.13
CA LEU A 273 18.67 8.27 -27.13
C LEU A 273 19.66 7.28 -26.48
N ASP A 274 20.83 7.78 -26.11
CA ASP A 274 21.79 7.11 -25.23
C ASP A 274 21.36 7.17 -23.74
N SER A 275 22.05 6.42 -22.90
CA SER A 275 21.75 6.27 -21.46
C SER A 275 21.79 7.60 -20.71
N ASN A 276 22.83 8.40 -20.96
CA ASN A 276 23.05 9.65 -20.25
C ASN A 276 21.99 10.69 -20.64
N THR A 277 21.74 10.88 -21.93
CA THR A 277 20.72 11.83 -22.40
C THR A 277 19.33 11.44 -21.92
N LEU A 278 18.99 10.14 -21.95
CA LEU A 278 17.69 9.65 -21.47
C LEU A 278 17.47 9.99 -19.99
N ILE A 279 18.44 9.68 -19.14
CA ILE A 279 18.32 9.87 -17.68
C ILE A 279 18.47 11.35 -17.32
N GLU A 280 19.31 12.10 -18.01
CA GLU A 280 19.47 13.53 -17.74
C GLU A 280 18.29 14.38 -18.20
N GLN A 281 17.66 14.08 -19.34
CA GLN A 281 16.65 14.97 -19.92
C GLN A 281 15.21 14.48 -19.76
N TYR A 282 14.99 13.15 -19.74
CA TYR A 282 13.64 12.57 -19.77
C TYR A 282 13.19 11.96 -18.44
N THR A 283 13.99 12.13 -17.38
CA THR A 283 13.67 11.71 -16.00
C THR A 283 13.80 12.86 -15.01
N THR A 284 13.14 12.71 -13.86
CA THR A 284 13.20 13.70 -12.78
C THR A 284 14.55 13.65 -12.05
N SER A 285 14.90 14.75 -11.38
CA SER A 285 16.10 14.83 -10.52
C SER A 285 16.11 13.74 -9.43
N LYS A 286 14.93 13.37 -8.91
CA LYS A 286 14.74 12.29 -7.94
C LYS A 286 15.08 10.92 -8.54
N LEU A 287 14.57 10.61 -9.73
CA LEU A 287 14.87 9.35 -10.40
C LEU A 287 16.34 9.26 -10.82
N ARG A 288 16.92 10.35 -11.33
CA ARG A 288 18.35 10.43 -11.63
C ARG A 288 19.23 10.13 -10.41
N SER A 289 18.93 10.79 -9.29
CA SER A 289 19.65 10.57 -8.04
C SER A 289 19.53 9.11 -7.57
N LEU A 290 18.39 8.46 -7.81
CA LEU A 290 18.23 7.03 -7.55
C LEU A 290 19.18 6.19 -8.42
N PHE A 291 19.25 6.44 -9.73
CA PHE A 291 20.21 5.74 -10.61
C PHE A 291 21.66 5.91 -10.14
N ASP A 292 22.05 7.13 -9.74
CA ASP A 292 23.39 7.43 -9.22
C ASP A 292 23.68 6.67 -7.92
N ILE A 293 22.70 6.60 -7.01
CA ILE A 293 22.80 5.82 -5.77
C ILE A 293 22.99 4.34 -6.08
N LEU A 294 22.19 3.76 -6.98
CA LEU A 294 22.28 2.34 -7.34
C LEU A 294 23.65 2.03 -7.99
N LYS A 295 24.18 2.92 -8.85
CA LYS A 295 25.52 2.80 -9.42
C LYS A 295 26.60 2.84 -8.33
N ARG A 296 26.51 3.77 -7.38
CA ARG A 296 27.46 3.88 -6.26
C ARG A 296 27.48 2.63 -5.38
N PHE A 297 26.31 2.09 -5.04
CA PHE A 297 26.24 0.85 -4.27
C PHE A 297 26.80 -0.35 -5.05
N GLN A 298 26.64 -0.37 -6.38
CA GLN A 298 27.26 -1.39 -7.22
C GLN A 298 28.79 -1.27 -7.22
N SER A 299 29.36 -0.07 -7.37
CA SER A 299 30.82 0.12 -7.33
C SER A 299 31.41 -0.27 -5.97
N ASP A 300 30.74 0.12 -4.89
CA ASP A 300 31.17 -0.23 -3.52
C ASP A 300 31.11 -1.76 -3.31
N ALA A 301 30.04 -2.43 -3.79
CA ALA A 301 29.88 -3.86 -3.66
C ALA A 301 30.90 -4.68 -4.47
N THR A 302 31.37 -4.18 -5.62
CA THR A 302 32.41 -4.87 -6.41
C THR A 302 33.81 -4.81 -5.78
N SER A 303 34.06 -3.87 -4.86
CA SER A 303 35.39 -3.61 -4.29
C SER A 303 35.76 -4.51 -3.10
N VAL A 304 34.77 -5.07 -2.40
CA VAL A 304 34.94 -5.90 -1.20
C VAL A 304 34.32 -7.26 -1.49
N HIS A 305 34.86 -8.36 -0.92
CA HIS A 305 34.51 -9.77 -1.19
C HIS A 305 33.03 -10.21 -0.98
N SER A 306 32.04 -9.41 -1.37
CA SER A 306 30.62 -9.68 -1.17
C SER A 306 29.85 -9.66 -2.49
N ARG A 307 29.50 -10.88 -2.90
CA ARG A 307 28.53 -11.20 -3.95
C ARG A 307 27.18 -10.55 -3.65
N ARG A 308 26.62 -9.89 -4.67
CA ARG A 308 25.20 -9.48 -4.81
C ARG A 308 24.62 -8.73 -3.59
N TRP A 309 24.50 -7.42 -3.71
CA TRP A 309 23.69 -6.62 -2.80
C TRP A 309 22.20 -6.73 -3.15
N SER A 310 21.34 -6.38 -2.20
CA SER A 310 19.90 -6.27 -2.38
C SER A 310 19.43 -4.98 -1.73
N ALA A 311 18.42 -4.34 -2.30
CA ALA A 311 17.81 -3.16 -1.74
C ALA A 311 16.29 -3.20 -1.89
N ILE A 312 15.63 -2.47 -0.99
CA ILE A 312 14.20 -2.23 -1.03
C ILE A 312 14.03 -0.74 -1.29
N ILE A 313 13.29 -0.40 -2.35
CA ILE A 313 12.97 0.98 -2.71
C ILE A 313 11.51 1.22 -2.31
N PHE A 314 11.29 2.16 -1.40
CA PHE A 314 9.96 2.59 -1.01
C PHE A 314 9.46 3.69 -1.96
N VAL A 315 8.20 3.62 -2.34
CA VAL A 315 7.52 4.61 -3.17
C VAL A 315 6.24 5.08 -2.48
N ASP A 316 5.75 6.25 -2.87
CA ASP A 316 4.61 6.89 -2.20
C ASP A 316 3.31 6.16 -2.55
N ARG A 317 3.20 5.61 -3.77
CA ARG A 317 1.97 5.00 -4.30
C ARG A 317 2.20 3.68 -5.04
N LYS A 318 1.16 2.85 -5.08
CA LYS A 318 1.20 1.50 -5.70
C LYS A 318 1.48 1.56 -7.20
N GLN A 319 0.91 2.56 -7.89
CA GLN A 319 1.10 2.76 -9.34
C GLN A 319 2.57 3.04 -9.67
N GLU A 320 3.23 3.87 -8.87
CA GLU A 320 4.65 4.21 -9.02
C GLU A 320 5.54 2.98 -8.92
N THR A 321 5.16 1.99 -8.10
CA THR A 321 5.96 0.77 -7.89
C THR A 321 6.11 -0.03 -9.18
N ALA A 322 5.01 -0.26 -9.88
CA ALA A 322 4.99 -1.02 -11.13
C ALA A 322 5.74 -0.28 -12.24
N VAL A 323 5.54 1.04 -12.35
CA VAL A 323 6.19 1.89 -13.36
C VAL A 323 7.69 1.97 -13.10
N LEU A 324 8.12 2.22 -11.86
CA LEU A 324 9.54 2.26 -11.50
C LEU A 324 10.25 0.92 -11.81
N ASN A 325 9.61 -0.20 -11.47
CA ASN A 325 10.14 -1.52 -11.83
C ASN A 325 10.27 -1.69 -13.35
N ALA A 326 9.29 -1.25 -14.14
CA ALA A 326 9.36 -1.30 -15.60
C ALA A 326 10.50 -0.42 -16.15
N LEU A 327 10.71 0.77 -15.60
CA LEU A 327 11.81 1.68 -15.97
C LEU A 327 13.17 1.06 -15.67
N LEU A 328 13.36 0.50 -14.47
CA LEU A 328 14.62 -0.14 -14.09
C LEU A 328 14.93 -1.37 -14.94
N LYS A 329 13.92 -2.19 -15.28
CA LYS A 329 14.09 -3.33 -16.22
C LYS A 329 14.45 -2.86 -17.62
N ASP A 330 13.83 -1.76 -18.06
CA ASP A 330 14.10 -1.20 -19.37
C ASP A 330 15.53 -0.62 -19.46
N ALA A 331 15.98 0.12 -18.45
CA ALA A 331 17.37 0.57 -18.35
C ALA A 331 18.36 -0.61 -18.41
N ALA A 332 18.10 -1.66 -17.61
CA ALA A 332 18.95 -2.85 -17.56
C ALA A 332 19.00 -3.59 -18.91
N LYS A 333 17.89 -3.62 -19.66
CA LYS A 333 17.81 -4.25 -20.97
C LYS A 333 18.45 -3.40 -22.07
N ARG A 334 18.24 -2.09 -22.02
CA ARG A 334 18.65 -1.16 -23.09
C ARG A 334 20.11 -0.76 -23.01
N PHE A 335 20.65 -0.62 -21.79
CA PHE A 335 22.05 -0.25 -21.56
C PHE A 335 22.71 -1.29 -20.63
N PRO A 336 22.99 -2.50 -21.16
CA PRO A 336 23.52 -3.59 -20.35
C PRO A 336 24.88 -3.28 -19.74
N ASP A 337 25.72 -2.48 -20.41
CA ASP A 337 27.06 -2.12 -19.92
C ASP A 337 27.02 -1.35 -18.60
N GLU A 338 25.99 -0.52 -18.40
CA GLU A 338 25.85 0.30 -17.20
C GLU A 338 24.87 -0.27 -16.18
N TYR A 339 23.84 -0.99 -16.60
CA TYR A 339 22.70 -1.34 -15.74
C TYR A 339 22.36 -2.83 -15.67
N SER A 340 23.17 -3.73 -16.26
CA SER A 340 22.92 -5.18 -16.22
C SER A 340 22.90 -5.79 -14.81
N PHE A 341 23.48 -5.12 -13.82
CA PHE A 341 23.43 -5.55 -12.43
C PHE A 341 22.02 -5.43 -11.81
N MET A 342 21.15 -4.58 -12.38
CA MET A 342 19.82 -4.33 -11.86
C MET A 342 18.88 -5.50 -12.16
N ARG A 343 18.33 -6.11 -11.11
CA ARG A 343 17.31 -7.18 -11.20
C ARG A 343 16.09 -6.81 -10.36
N PRO A 344 15.38 -5.73 -10.72
CA PRO A 344 14.29 -5.22 -9.91
C PRO A 344 13.11 -6.20 -9.94
N ASN A 345 12.44 -6.27 -8.80
CA ASN A 345 11.12 -6.86 -8.66
C ASN A 345 10.30 -5.98 -7.73
N PHE A 346 8.99 -6.15 -7.72
CA PHE A 346 8.10 -5.32 -6.92
C PHE A 346 7.07 -6.14 -6.14
N LEU A 347 6.60 -5.56 -5.04
CA LEU A 347 5.55 -6.11 -4.19
C LEU A 347 4.50 -5.01 -3.98
N ILE A 348 3.22 -5.35 -4.15
CA ILE A 348 2.09 -4.46 -3.87
C ILE A 348 1.22 -5.12 -2.81
N GLY A 349 0.97 -4.43 -1.70
CA GLY A 349 0.04 -4.89 -0.68
C GLY A 349 -1.42 -4.82 -1.17
N TYR A 350 -2.16 -5.91 -1.00
CA TYR A 350 -3.61 -5.91 -1.18
C TYR A 350 -4.26 -5.17 -0.01
N SER A 351 -4.98 -4.08 -0.29
CA SER A 351 -5.80 -3.44 0.73
C SER A 351 -7.09 -4.24 0.86
N THR A 352 -7.44 -4.69 2.06
CA THR A 352 -8.68 -5.43 2.38
C THR A 352 -9.90 -4.51 2.51
N MET A 353 -9.89 -3.35 1.84
CA MET A 353 -11.07 -2.50 1.70
C MET A 353 -11.77 -2.84 0.38
N GLN A 354 -13.10 -2.80 0.40
CA GLN A 354 -14.07 -3.31 -0.57
C GLN A 354 -13.68 -3.22 -2.06
N PRO A 355 -14.22 -4.11 -2.93
CA PRO A 355 -14.05 -4.05 -4.37
C PRO A 355 -14.89 -2.90 -4.95
N THR A 356 -14.52 -1.66 -4.64
CA THR A 356 -14.82 -0.54 -5.53
C THR A 356 -13.81 -0.63 -6.67
N GLU A 357 -14.24 -0.28 -7.89
CA GLU A 357 -13.47 -0.30 -9.12
C GLU A 357 -12.28 0.68 -9.07
N ASP A 358 -11.31 0.40 -8.22
CA ASP A 358 -10.03 1.07 -8.23
C ASP A 358 -9.24 0.53 -9.43
N LEU A 359 -8.57 1.43 -10.15
CA LEU A 359 -7.53 1.09 -11.13
C LEU A 359 -6.42 0.17 -10.56
N SER A 360 -6.43 -0.08 -9.24
CA SER A 360 -5.50 -0.96 -8.53
C SER A 360 -6.00 -2.39 -8.30
N THR A 361 -7.26 -2.70 -8.58
CA THR A 361 -7.89 -4.01 -8.37
C THR A 361 -8.33 -4.60 -9.71
N SER A 362 -7.42 -5.34 -10.36
CA SER A 362 -7.69 -6.69 -10.89
C SER A 362 -6.63 -7.14 -11.91
N GLN A 363 -5.86 -8.14 -11.48
CA GLN A 363 -5.41 -9.33 -12.22
C GLN A 363 -4.57 -9.15 -13.51
N HIS A 364 -3.40 -9.79 -13.48
CA HIS A 364 -2.50 -10.10 -14.60
C HIS A 364 -1.50 -9.03 -15.07
N ILE A 365 -0.53 -8.72 -14.21
CA ILE A 365 0.87 -8.78 -14.67
C ILE A 365 1.36 -10.19 -14.33
N GLN A 366 1.09 -11.16 -15.22
CA GLN A 366 1.92 -12.37 -15.18
C GLN A 366 3.32 -11.99 -15.67
N PRO A 367 4.39 -12.38 -14.97
CA PRO A 367 5.69 -12.44 -15.62
C PRO A 367 5.57 -13.47 -16.75
N MET A 368 5.81 -13.02 -17.99
CA MET A 368 6.25 -13.88 -19.07
C MET A 368 7.57 -14.53 -18.62
N ASP A 369 7.48 -15.68 -17.98
CA ASP A 369 8.50 -16.71 -18.06
C ASP A 369 7.90 -18.08 -17.70
N SER A 370 7.55 -18.81 -18.75
CA SER A 370 7.17 -20.21 -18.69
C SER A 370 8.40 -21.06 -18.33
N ARG A 371 8.57 -21.44 -17.06
CA ARG A 371 9.27 -22.68 -16.64
C ARG A 371 9.08 -22.98 -15.14
N LYS A 372 8.16 -23.91 -14.88
CA LYS A 372 8.19 -24.95 -13.83
C LYS A 372 8.64 -24.54 -12.42
N GLN A 373 7.67 -24.39 -11.50
CA GLN A 373 7.85 -24.84 -10.11
C GLN A 373 6.74 -25.81 -9.75
N VAL A 374 7.08 -27.10 -9.83
CA VAL A 374 6.27 -28.21 -9.32
C VAL A 374 6.33 -28.17 -7.80
N CYS A 375 5.26 -27.72 -7.15
CA CYS A 375 5.05 -27.97 -5.72
C CYS A 375 4.69 -29.44 -5.53
N ARG A 376 5.68 -30.27 -5.17
CA ARG A 376 5.45 -31.59 -4.57
C ARG A 376 4.74 -31.39 -3.22
N LYS A 377 3.43 -31.64 -3.16
CA LYS A 377 2.73 -31.97 -1.92
C LYS A 377 3.29 -33.31 -1.41
N ARG A 378 4.01 -33.30 -0.30
CA ARG A 378 4.24 -34.51 0.49
C ARG A 378 2.93 -34.86 1.20
N ARG A 379 2.43 -36.06 0.92
CA ARG A 379 1.55 -36.81 1.84
C ARG A 379 2.41 -37.39 2.95
#